data_AF-E4SHF5-F1
#
_entry.id   AF-E4SHF5-F1
#
_cell.length_a   1.000
_cell.length_b   1.000
_cell.length_c   1.000
_cell.angle_alpha   90.00
_cell.angle_beta   90.00
_cell.angle_gamma   90.00
#
_symmetry.space_group_name_H-M   'P 1'
#
loop_
_entity.id
_entity.type
_entity.pdbx_description
1 polymer ?
#
loop_
_entity_poly.entity_id
_entity_poly.type
_entity_poly.pdbx_seq_one_letter_code
_entity_poly.pdbx_strand_id
1 'polypeptide(L)'
;MNCYLVENNIEKLRNYIEKIGPDRYAKEYLLKKMVYLHIYIEDLTPTQANIIKQTMLSIGTDAVVNKGSIDHSVQKSDCLVFGNVLQLKMLCEKLKKQPFKLKELAEKIQKIVEGFERDCLYSGRAEQEKDDT
;
A
#
# COMPACT_ATOMS: atom_id res chain seq x y z
N MET A 1 -26.41 21.28 -5.16
CA MET A 1 -25.51 20.13 -4.95
C MET A 1 -24.10 20.68 -4.79
N ASN A 2 -23.45 20.41 -3.66
CA ASN A 2 -22.11 20.95 -3.38
C ASN A 2 -21.11 19.79 -3.42
N CYS A 3 -19.95 20.01 -4.04
CA CYS A 3 -18.86 19.06 -4.16
C CYS A 3 -17.57 19.77 -3.76
N TYR A 4 -16.77 19.17 -2.88
CA TYR A 4 -15.55 19.78 -2.36
C TYR A 4 -14.49 18.71 -2.08
N LEU A 5 -13.23 19.12 -2.13
CA LEU A 5 -12.09 18.27 -1.80
C LEU A 5 -12.02 18.05 -0.28
N VAL A 6 -11.84 16.79 0.13
CA VAL A 6 -11.57 16.42 1.52
C VAL A 6 -10.07 16.21 1.68
N GLU A 7 -9.51 16.72 2.78
CA GLU A 7 -8.12 16.50 3.13
C GLU A 7 -7.82 15.02 3.36
N ASN A 8 -6.66 14.55 2.87
CA ASN A 8 -6.22 13.17 3.00
C ASN A 8 -5.61 12.91 4.39
N ASN A 9 -6.44 13.00 5.42
CA ASN A 9 -6.10 12.71 6.82
C ASN A 9 -6.96 11.57 7.34
N ILE A 10 -6.35 10.58 7.99
CA ILE A 10 -7.00 9.33 8.40
C ILE A 10 -8.18 9.58 9.34
N GLU A 11 -8.02 10.47 10.32
CA GLU A 11 -9.07 10.79 11.29
C GLU A 11 -10.24 11.51 10.62
N LYS A 12 -9.95 12.48 9.73
CA LYS A 12 -10.99 13.14 8.92
C LYS A 12 -11.73 12.15 8.04
N LEU A 13 -11.02 11.29 7.31
CA LEU A 13 -11.63 10.27 6.46
C LEU A 13 -12.52 9.31 7.26
N ARG A 14 -12.07 8.87 8.45
CA ARG A 14 -12.88 8.07 9.38
C ARG A 14 -14.17 8.80 9.76
N ASN A 15 -14.09 10.06 10.16
CA ASN A 15 -15.27 10.85 10.52
C ASN A 15 -16.25 11.02 9.34
N TYR A 16 -15.74 11.16 8.12
CA TYR A 16 -16.60 11.19 6.92
C TYR A 16 -17.27 9.84 6.66
N ILE A 17 -16.54 8.73 6.78
CA ILE A 17 -17.11 7.39 6.66
C ILE A 17 -18.22 7.19 7.69
N GLU A 18 -17.97 7.53 8.95
CA GLU A 18 -18.96 7.44 10.03
C GLU A 18 -20.20 8.29 9.75
N LYS A 19 -20.01 9.53 9.32
CA LYS A 19 -21.11 10.45 8.96
C LYS A 19 -21.98 9.93 7.81
N ILE A 20 -21.39 9.25 6.84
CA ILE A 20 -22.12 8.65 5.70
C ILE A 20 -22.87 7.38 6.15
N GLY A 21 -22.31 6.63 7.09
CA GLY A 21 -22.95 5.47 7.72
C GLY A 21 -23.01 4.20 6.87
N PRO A 22 -21.93 3.73 6.21
CA PRO A 22 -21.92 2.41 5.60
C PRO A 22 -21.94 1.31 6.68
N ASP A 23 -22.16 0.06 6.26
CA ASP A 23 -22.18 -1.08 7.18
C ASP A 23 -20.84 -1.26 7.93
N ARG A 24 -20.90 -1.96 9.07
CA ARG A 24 -19.75 -2.12 9.96
C ARG A 24 -18.52 -2.70 9.26
N TYR A 25 -18.70 -3.64 8.34
CA TYR A 25 -17.59 -4.27 7.63
C TYR A 25 -16.98 -3.31 6.61
N ALA A 26 -17.82 -2.56 5.89
CA ALA A 26 -17.39 -1.58 4.91
C ALA A 26 -16.54 -0.45 5.52
N LYS A 27 -16.82 0.00 6.74
CA LYS A 27 -16.08 1.10 7.39
C LYS A 27 -14.57 0.88 7.39
N GLU A 28 -14.13 -0.25 7.92
CA GLU A 28 -12.70 -0.62 8.01
C GLU A 28 -12.09 -0.85 6.63
N TYR A 29 -12.82 -1.57 5.79
CA TYR A 29 -12.36 -1.96 4.47
C TYR A 29 -12.17 -0.74 3.57
N LEU A 30 -13.10 0.22 3.61
CA LEU A 30 -13.05 1.47 2.85
C LEU A 30 -11.91 2.36 3.34
N LEU A 31 -11.69 2.47 4.65
CA LEU A 31 -10.58 3.26 5.17
C LEU A 31 -9.24 2.73 4.64
N LYS A 32 -9.04 1.40 4.62
CA LYS A 32 -7.84 0.78 4.03
C LYS A 32 -7.69 1.02 2.53
N LYS A 33 -8.78 1.27 1.80
CA LYS A 33 -8.76 1.63 0.37
C LYS A 33 -8.45 3.10 0.11
N MET A 34 -8.73 3.98 1.08
CA MET A 34 -8.54 5.42 0.94
C MET A 34 -7.14 5.87 1.35
N VAL A 35 -6.45 5.13 2.23
CA VAL A 35 -5.14 5.50 2.74
C VAL A 35 -4.02 4.90 1.88
N TYR A 36 -3.21 5.79 1.29
CA TYR A 36 -2.10 5.46 0.38
C TYR A 36 -0.76 5.53 1.09
N LEU A 37 0.13 4.58 0.78
CA LEU A 37 1.53 4.61 1.17
C LEU A 37 2.41 4.73 -0.07
N HIS A 38 3.61 5.25 0.14
CA HIS A 38 4.68 5.37 -0.85
C HIS A 38 5.91 4.67 -0.28
N ILE A 39 6.44 3.68 -0.99
CA ILE A 39 7.55 2.84 -0.55
C ILE A 39 8.65 2.94 -1.60
N TYR A 40 9.78 3.52 -1.20
CA TYR A 40 10.98 3.62 -2.02
C TYR A 40 11.84 2.37 -1.86
N ILE A 41 12.32 1.83 -2.97
CA ILE A 41 13.09 0.59 -3.02
C ILE A 41 14.34 0.86 -3.86
N GLU A 42 15.50 0.66 -3.25
CA GLU A 42 16.81 0.91 -3.88
C GLU A 42 17.43 -0.36 -4.47
N ASP A 43 18.35 -0.15 -5.42
CA ASP A 43 19.31 -1.15 -5.91
C ASP A 43 18.71 -2.41 -6.55
N LEU A 44 17.59 -2.26 -7.26
CA LEU A 44 16.97 -3.34 -8.01
C LEU A 44 17.68 -3.58 -9.35
N THR A 45 17.67 -4.81 -9.83
CA THR A 45 17.98 -5.08 -11.24
C THR A 45 16.83 -4.58 -12.13
N PRO A 46 17.08 -4.28 -13.42
CA PRO A 46 16.03 -3.97 -14.39
C PRO A 46 14.89 -5.00 -14.39
N THR A 47 15.23 -6.29 -14.32
CA THR A 47 14.25 -7.37 -14.26
C THR A 47 13.35 -7.28 -13.03
N GLN A 48 13.91 -7.02 -11.85
CA GLN A 48 13.13 -6.86 -10.62
C GLN A 48 12.22 -5.63 -10.70
N ALA A 49 12.73 -4.49 -11.18
CA ALA A 49 11.94 -3.27 -11.36
C ALA A 49 10.76 -3.50 -12.33
N ASN A 50 11.01 -4.17 -13.46
CA ASN A 50 9.97 -4.51 -14.44
C ASN A 50 8.92 -5.46 -13.87
N ILE A 51 9.30 -6.49 -13.11
CA ILE A 51 8.35 -7.40 -12.45
C ILE A 51 7.47 -6.63 -11.46
N ILE A 52 8.06 -5.73 -10.67
CA ILE A 52 7.30 -4.90 -9.71
C ILE A 52 6.31 -4.01 -10.46
N LYS A 53 6.75 -3.30 -11.50
CA LYS A 53 5.89 -2.45 -12.35
C LYS A 53 4.72 -3.24 -12.93
N GLN A 54 5.00 -4.39 -13.57
CA GLN A 54 3.97 -5.25 -14.15
C GLN A 54 3.00 -5.79 -13.09
N THR A 55 3.52 -6.17 -11.91
CA THR A 55 2.70 -6.65 -10.81
C THR A 55 1.76 -5.55 -10.30
N MET A 56 2.26 -4.33 -10.13
CA MET A 56 1.46 -3.17 -9.70
C MET A 56 0.38 -2.82 -10.73
N LEU A 57 0.72 -2.80 -12.03
CA LEU A 57 -0.26 -2.63 -13.11
C LEU A 57 -1.36 -3.70 -13.06
N SER A 58 -1.01 -4.96 -12.82
CA SER A 58 -1.98 -6.07 -12.70
C SER A 58 -2.92 -5.97 -11.48
N ILE A 59 -2.58 -5.13 -10.49
CA ILE A 59 -3.40 -4.88 -9.29
C ILE A 59 -4.33 -3.67 -9.52
N GLY A 60 -4.10 -2.86 -10.56
CA GLY A 60 -4.85 -1.64 -10.85
C GLY A 60 -4.24 -0.39 -10.22
N THR A 61 -2.92 -0.36 -10.06
CA THR A 61 -2.14 0.79 -9.60
C THR A 61 -0.86 0.88 -10.44
N ASP A 62 0.15 1.63 -10.02
CA ASP A 62 1.39 1.80 -10.74
C ASP A 62 2.63 1.86 -9.82
N ALA A 63 3.82 1.84 -10.44
CA ALA A 63 5.08 2.10 -9.79
C ALA A 63 5.96 2.99 -10.67
N VAL A 64 6.75 3.87 -10.07
CA VAL A 64 7.76 4.64 -10.82
C VAL A 64 9.00 3.77 -10.97
N VAL A 65 9.46 3.59 -12.21
CA VAL A 65 10.69 2.84 -12.55
C VAL A 65 11.53 3.66 -13.51
N ASN A 66 12.84 3.41 -13.55
CA ASN A 66 13.72 4.05 -14.52
C ASN A 66 13.39 3.58 -15.94
N LYS A 67 13.33 4.50 -16.92
CA LYS A 67 13.11 4.15 -18.33
C LYS A 67 14.11 3.12 -18.84
N GLY A 68 15.36 3.18 -18.36
CA GLY A 68 16.43 2.25 -18.75
C GLY A 68 16.26 0.84 -18.20
N SER A 69 15.30 0.62 -17.28
CA SER A 69 14.94 -0.74 -16.87
C SER A 69 14.20 -1.48 -17.98
N ILE A 70 13.50 -0.77 -18.88
CA ILE A 70 12.69 -1.37 -19.94
C ILE A 70 13.60 -2.01 -21.01
N ASP A 71 14.62 -1.27 -21.46
CA ASP A 71 15.57 -1.72 -22.47
C ASP A 71 16.86 -2.32 -21.86
N HIS A 72 16.91 -2.46 -20.54
CA HIS A 72 18.07 -2.93 -19.78
C HIS A 72 19.36 -2.10 -20.01
N SER A 73 19.24 -0.84 -20.42
CA SER A 73 20.37 0.08 -20.58
C SER A 73 21.03 0.51 -19.26
N VAL A 74 20.34 0.37 -18.13
CA VAL A 74 20.91 0.55 -16.78
C VAL A 74 21.14 -0.79 -16.12
N GLN A 75 22.21 -0.91 -15.31
CA GLN A 75 22.49 -2.15 -14.57
C GLN A 75 21.69 -2.26 -13.26
N LYS A 76 21.34 -1.11 -12.68
CA LYS A 76 20.56 -0.98 -11.45
C LYS A 76 19.53 0.14 -11.59
N SER A 77 18.43 0.01 -10.86
CA SER A 77 17.35 0.99 -10.80
C SER A 77 16.72 0.99 -9.43
N ASP A 78 16.31 2.18 -9.00
CA ASP A 78 15.40 2.31 -7.87
C ASP A 78 13.95 2.24 -8.37
N CYS A 79 13.01 2.05 -7.45
CA CYS A 79 11.58 1.97 -7.73
C CYS A 79 10.78 2.64 -6.62
N LEU A 80 9.79 3.46 -7.00
CA LEU A 80 8.80 4.00 -6.05
C LEU A 80 7.46 3.29 -6.27
N VAL A 81 7.09 2.46 -5.31
CA VAL A 81 5.83 1.72 -5.29
C VAL A 81 4.81 2.51 -4.47
N PHE A 82 3.59 2.65 -4.98
CA PHE A 82 2.53 3.34 -4.24
C PHE A 82 1.17 2.67 -4.45
N GLY A 83 0.32 2.79 -3.44
CA GLY A 83 -1.01 2.20 -3.47
C GLY A 83 -1.66 2.24 -2.10
N ASN A 84 -2.94 1.89 -2.06
CA ASN A 84 -3.62 1.72 -0.79
C ASN A 84 -3.15 0.44 -0.06
N VAL A 85 -3.47 0.34 1.23
CA VAL A 85 -3.04 -0.78 2.08
C VAL A 85 -3.41 -2.14 1.49
N LEU A 86 -4.60 -2.27 0.90
CA LEU A 86 -5.05 -3.53 0.31
C LEU A 86 -4.24 -3.89 -0.96
N GLN A 87 -3.97 -2.91 -1.82
CA GLN A 87 -3.16 -3.10 -3.03
C GLN A 87 -1.72 -3.49 -2.69
N LEU A 88 -1.11 -2.87 -1.67
CA LEU A 88 0.24 -3.21 -1.24
C LEU A 88 0.32 -4.61 -0.62
N LYS A 89 -0.71 -5.05 0.11
CA LYS A 89 -0.81 -6.44 0.56
C LYS A 89 -0.89 -7.42 -0.60
N MET A 90 -1.68 -7.10 -1.63
CA MET A 90 -1.74 -7.91 -2.85
C MET A 90 -0.40 -7.97 -3.58
N LEU A 91 0.36 -6.86 -3.61
CA LEU A 91 1.71 -6.83 -4.15
C LEU A 91 2.61 -7.83 -3.41
N CYS A 92 2.62 -7.80 -2.08
CA CYS A 92 3.42 -8.72 -1.27
C CYS A 92 3.10 -10.19 -1.60
N GLU A 93 1.82 -10.56 -1.65
CA GLU A 93 1.39 -11.92 -1.97
C GLU A 93 1.81 -12.37 -3.38
N LYS A 94 1.78 -11.46 -4.36
CA LYS A 94 2.23 -11.76 -5.73
C LYS A 94 3.76 -11.86 -5.80
N LEU A 95 4.50 -10.95 -5.18
CA LEU A 95 5.98 -10.93 -5.20
C LEU A 95 6.61 -12.13 -4.48
N LYS A 96 5.97 -12.65 -3.42
CA LYS A 96 6.41 -13.88 -2.74
C LYS A 96 6.53 -15.10 -3.67
N LYS A 97 5.77 -15.10 -4.76
CA LYS A 97 5.75 -16.18 -5.77
C LYS A 97 6.69 -15.93 -6.95
N GLN A 98 7.35 -14.76 -7.00
CA GLN A 98 8.23 -14.37 -8.09
C GLN A 98 9.67 -14.83 -7.84
N PRO A 99 10.44 -15.12 -8.91
CA PRO A 99 11.88 -15.38 -8.83
C PRO A 99 12.68 -14.11 -8.44
N PHE A 100 14.01 -14.18 -8.54
CA PHE A 100 14.93 -13.04 -8.35
C PHE A 100 14.92 -12.41 -6.95
N LYS A 101 14.83 -13.22 -5.89
CA LYS A 101 14.83 -12.76 -4.48
C LYS A 101 13.70 -11.78 -4.12
N LEU A 102 12.64 -11.70 -4.95
CA LEU A 102 11.50 -10.81 -4.71
C LEU A 102 10.66 -11.23 -3.50
N LYS A 103 10.79 -12.48 -3.04
CA LYS A 103 10.23 -12.93 -1.76
C LYS A 103 10.75 -12.14 -0.56
N GLU A 104 12.06 -11.92 -0.48
CA GLU A 104 12.67 -11.16 0.63
C GLU A 104 12.22 -9.69 0.60
N LEU A 105 12.11 -9.12 -0.61
CA LEU A 105 11.58 -7.77 -0.79
C LEU A 105 10.11 -7.69 -0.36
N ALA A 106 9.29 -8.68 -0.73
CA ALA A 106 7.88 -8.75 -0.33
C ALA A 106 7.72 -8.78 1.19
N GLU A 107 8.56 -9.52 1.91
CA GLU A 107 8.56 -9.57 3.38
C GLU A 107 8.93 -8.21 4.00
N LYS A 108 9.89 -7.47 3.40
CA LYS A 108 10.22 -6.11 3.83
C LYS A 108 9.06 -5.13 3.62
N ILE A 109 8.44 -5.15 2.44
CA ILE A 109 7.27 -4.31 2.11
C ILE A 109 6.12 -4.65 3.06
N GLN A 110 5.86 -5.94 3.31
CA GLN A 110 4.81 -6.39 4.21
C GLN A 110 4.98 -5.82 5.62
N LYS A 111 6.20 -5.86 6.19
CA LYS A 111 6.48 -5.28 7.51
C LYS A 111 6.20 -3.77 7.58
N ILE A 112 6.53 -3.03 6.52
CA ILE A 112 6.22 -1.59 6.43
C ILE A 112 4.71 -1.36 6.46
N VAL A 113 3.95 -2.11 5.65
CA VAL A 113 2.49 -1.98 5.56
C VAL A 113 1.81 -2.35 6.89
N GLU A 114 2.24 -3.45 7.52
CA GLU A 114 1.70 -3.88 8.81
C GLU A 114 2.04 -2.90 9.94
N GLY A 115 3.25 -2.34 9.94
CA GLY A 115 3.64 -1.28 10.86
C GLY A 115 2.75 -0.05 10.72
N PHE A 116 2.54 0.41 9.48
CA PHE A 116 1.65 1.53 9.20
C PHE A 116 0.20 1.28 9.63
N GLU A 117 -0.36 0.09 9.36
CA GLU A 117 -1.71 -0.24 9.82
C GLU A 117 -1.84 -0.14 11.34
N ARG A 118 -0.88 -0.72 12.07
CA ARG A 118 -0.86 -0.67 13.54
C ARG A 118 -0.73 0.77 14.04
N ASP A 119 0.22 1.53 13.51
CA ASP A 119 0.62 2.83 14.05
C ASP A 119 -0.29 3.97 13.60
N CYS A 120 -1.01 3.83 12.48
CA CYS A 120 -1.83 4.91 11.90
C CYS A 120 -3.32 4.57 11.74
N LEU A 121 -3.69 3.30 11.52
CA LEU A 121 -5.10 2.92 11.39
C LEU A 121 -5.71 2.44 12.71
N TYR A 122 -4.92 1.81 13.59
CA TYR A 122 -5.41 1.17 14.80
C TYR A 122 -4.91 1.78 16.11
N SER A 123 -4.19 2.89 16.05
CA SER A 123 -3.49 3.57 17.15
C SER A 123 -4.37 4.10 18.30
N GLY A 124 -5.68 3.78 18.33
CA GLY A 124 -6.60 4.11 19.41
C GLY A 124 -7.53 2.99 19.86
N ARG A 125 -7.34 1.74 19.38
CA ARG A 125 -8.21 0.59 19.77
C ARG A 125 -7.70 -0.24 20.93
N ALA A 126 -6.42 -0.10 21.29
CA ALA A 126 -5.82 -0.84 22.40
C ALA A 126 -6.42 -0.49 23.78
N GLU A 127 -7.18 0.61 23.88
CA GLU A 127 -7.84 1.04 25.11
C GLU A 127 -9.32 0.64 25.19
N GLN A 128 -9.97 0.23 24.08
CA GLN A 128 -11.41 -0.07 24.07
C GLN A 128 -11.76 -1.55 24.27
N GLU A 129 -10.80 -2.48 24.13
CA GLU A 129 -11.04 -3.91 24.39
C GLU A 129 -10.87 -4.33 25.87
N LYS A 130 -10.59 -3.39 26.78
CA LYS A 130 -10.46 -3.68 28.23
C LYS A 130 -11.68 -3.31 29.08
N ASP A 131 -12.72 -2.71 28.50
CA ASP A 131 -13.88 -2.21 29.24
C ASP A 131 -15.16 -3.06 29.03
N ASP A 132 -15.07 -4.16 28.25
CA ASP A 132 -16.17 -5.08 27.94
C ASP A 132 -15.99 -6.49 28.58
N THR A 133 -15.14 -6.62 29.61
CA THR A 133 -15.01 -7.83 30.45
C THR A 133 -15.10 -7.47 31.92
#